data_AF-A0A9E3QE47-F1
#
_entry.id   AF-A0A9E3QE47-F1
#
_cell.length_a   1.000
_cell.length_b   1.000
_cell.length_c   1.000
_cell.angle_alpha   90.00
_cell.angle_beta   90.00
_cell.angle_gamma   90.00
#
_symmetry.space_group_name_H-M   'P 1'
#
loop_
_entity.id
_entity.type
_entity.pdbx_description
1 polymer ?
#
loop_
_entity_poly.entity_id
_entity_poly.type
_entity_poly.pdbx_seq_one_letter_code
_entity_poly.pdbx_strand_id
1 'polypeptide(L)'
;RPPLAFTLKTGPTCRSWDDFLIVSAQRWADLREELTSGRLAAYLASIGRADLAPPPDAPGTPDERLDAWLAALPTTKANQPELDVHPRTLSLRVTPGGGSTRRKVRVANAGHRLLRWSARIEPAGTPWLALAPEFAGKTIPTVEEADLPIDVMIPDRLDRPLSAALVIESNGGTQRVAVSLEPSAPADVIPEAAAPAPVRAGWGWRDPIASLSPRTRIIAGALSLAGLRLAVALLGPLVHPRAEATPDLAVAAFLLAVLGSLGGARLSRLRGTRRDMPSGALTGALLGILVATMYVAACRSIEPLLGKTLSGSALVVVMLWGLIGAGLAALSQRLIPPRTSSEGP
;
A
#
# COMPACT_ATOMS: atom_id res chain seq x y z
N ARG A 1 8.99 35.30 -21.68
CA ARG A 1 7.76 34.60 -22.15
C ARG A 1 7.89 33.14 -21.74
N PRO A 2 6.84 32.52 -21.17
CA PRO A 2 6.89 31.10 -20.80
C PRO A 2 7.16 30.28 -22.07
N PRO A 3 7.97 29.21 -21.99
CA PRO A 3 8.33 28.41 -23.15
C PRO A 3 7.06 27.85 -23.81
N LEU A 4 7.15 27.56 -25.11
CA LEU A 4 6.22 26.64 -25.75
C LEU A 4 6.19 25.33 -24.95
N ALA A 5 5.16 24.52 -25.13
CA ALA A 5 5.09 23.22 -24.45
C ALA A 5 6.23 22.27 -24.94
N PHE A 6 7.02 21.70 -24.04
CA PHE A 6 7.95 20.60 -24.33
C PHE A 6 7.35 19.29 -23.83
N THR A 7 7.06 18.35 -24.72
CA THR A 7 6.56 17.01 -24.36
C THR A 7 7.73 16.03 -24.37
N LEU A 8 7.92 15.30 -23.27
CA LEU A 8 8.88 14.19 -23.20
C LEU A 8 8.45 13.06 -24.15
N LYS A 9 9.39 12.23 -24.64
CA LYS A 9 9.11 11.21 -25.67
C LYS A 9 7.99 10.25 -25.26
N THR A 10 7.99 9.89 -23.99
CA THR A 10 7.13 8.89 -23.35
C THR A 10 6.34 9.48 -22.18
N GLY A 11 6.22 10.81 -22.11
CA GLY A 11 5.97 11.46 -20.84
C GLY A 11 5.14 12.73 -20.86
N PRO A 12 5.09 13.43 -19.72
CA PRO A 12 4.30 14.63 -19.55
C PRO A 12 4.84 15.79 -20.40
N THR A 13 4.00 16.83 -20.51
CA THR A 13 4.34 18.08 -21.17
C THR A 13 4.74 19.13 -20.14
N CYS A 14 5.98 19.62 -20.21
CA CYS A 14 6.46 20.78 -19.47
C CYS A 14 6.03 22.07 -20.18
N ARG A 15 5.26 22.91 -19.50
CA ARG A 15 4.79 24.22 -19.99
C ARG A 15 5.51 25.40 -19.33
N SER A 16 6.22 25.13 -18.23
CA SER A 16 7.01 26.10 -17.48
C SER A 16 8.37 25.53 -17.06
N TRP A 17 9.27 26.38 -16.57
CA TRP A 17 10.53 25.91 -15.97
C TRP A 17 10.30 25.13 -14.68
N ASP A 18 9.28 25.49 -13.91
CA ASP A 18 8.91 24.77 -12.69
C ASP A 18 8.37 23.37 -13.02
N ASP A 19 7.75 23.18 -14.19
CA ASP A 19 7.30 21.85 -14.63
C ASP A 19 8.50 20.93 -14.88
N PHE A 20 9.63 21.45 -15.38
CA PHE A 20 10.85 20.66 -15.50
C PHE A 20 11.37 20.15 -14.15
N LEU A 21 11.21 20.93 -13.07
CA LEU A 21 11.57 20.50 -11.71
C LEU A 21 10.63 19.40 -11.18
N ILE A 22 9.34 19.52 -11.46
CA ILE A 22 8.35 18.52 -11.05
C ILE A 22 8.57 17.22 -11.82
N VAL A 23 8.79 17.33 -13.14
CA VAL A 23 9.04 16.18 -14.01
C VAL A 23 10.39 15.55 -13.71
N SER A 24 11.44 16.32 -13.39
CA SER A 24 12.74 15.74 -12.99
C SER A 24 12.61 14.87 -11.74
N ALA A 25 11.82 15.29 -10.75
CA ALA A 25 11.60 14.54 -9.52
C ALA A 25 10.83 13.21 -9.74
N GLN A 26 10.03 13.10 -10.80
CA GLN A 26 9.18 11.93 -11.08
C GLN A 26 9.69 11.04 -12.21
N ARG A 27 10.47 11.61 -13.14
CA ARG A 27 10.85 11.03 -14.43
C ARG A 27 12.29 11.39 -14.77
N TRP A 28 13.18 11.30 -13.78
CA TRP A 28 14.60 11.68 -13.93
C TRP A 28 15.28 10.97 -15.10
N ALA A 29 15.07 9.65 -15.23
CA ALA A 29 15.68 8.84 -16.29
C ALA A 29 15.24 9.29 -17.70
N ASP A 30 13.95 9.61 -17.87
CA ASP A 30 13.41 10.08 -19.15
C ASP A 30 14.00 11.46 -19.50
N LEU A 31 14.01 12.40 -18.55
CA LEU A 31 14.57 13.74 -18.78
C LEU A 31 16.08 13.70 -19.04
N ARG A 32 16.79 12.77 -18.40
CA ARG A 32 18.20 12.49 -18.67
C ARG A 32 18.40 11.98 -20.10
N GLU A 33 17.52 11.10 -20.59
CA GLU A 33 17.56 10.64 -21.99
C GLU A 33 17.34 11.82 -22.96
N GLU A 34 16.40 12.73 -22.65
CA GLU A 34 16.15 13.94 -23.45
C GLU A 34 17.37 14.86 -23.53
N LEU A 35 18.11 14.97 -22.43
CA LEU A 35 19.37 15.70 -22.37
C LEU A 35 20.46 14.99 -23.18
N THR A 36 20.66 13.68 -22.97
CA THR A 36 21.73 12.94 -23.66
C THR A 36 21.50 12.74 -25.15
N SER A 37 20.25 12.67 -25.60
CA SER A 37 19.89 12.58 -27.01
C SER A 37 20.01 13.92 -27.75
N GLY A 38 20.21 15.02 -27.02
CA GLY A 38 20.25 16.38 -27.58
C GLY A 38 18.88 16.94 -27.97
N ARG A 39 17.78 16.19 -27.78
CA ARG A 39 16.44 16.70 -28.14
C ARG A 39 16.06 17.91 -27.30
N LEU A 40 16.39 17.89 -26.01
CA LEU A 40 16.15 19.03 -25.13
C LEU A 40 16.91 20.28 -25.59
N ALA A 41 18.18 20.13 -25.96
CA ALA A 41 18.99 21.24 -26.48
C ALA A 41 18.46 21.78 -27.83
N ALA A 42 18.12 20.89 -28.77
CA ALA A 42 17.54 21.26 -30.06
C ALA A 42 16.20 21.98 -29.91
N TYR A 43 15.37 21.54 -28.97
CA TYR A 43 14.11 22.19 -28.64
C TYR A 43 14.34 23.59 -28.04
N LEU A 44 15.27 23.73 -27.09
CA LEU A 44 15.59 25.04 -26.50
C LEU A 44 16.13 26.02 -27.55
N ALA A 45 16.95 25.54 -28.48
CA ALA A 45 17.42 26.35 -29.60
C ALA A 45 16.28 26.78 -30.54
N SER A 46 15.32 25.89 -30.85
CA SER A 46 14.21 26.20 -31.76
C SER A 46 13.24 27.26 -31.23
N ILE A 47 13.13 27.38 -29.90
CA ILE A 47 12.33 28.44 -29.25
C ILE A 47 13.14 29.71 -28.95
N GLY A 48 14.37 29.82 -29.48
CA GLY A 48 15.25 30.98 -29.28
C GLY A 48 15.86 31.06 -27.88
N ARG A 49 15.92 29.94 -27.15
CA ARG A 49 16.51 29.82 -25.80
C ARG A 49 17.74 28.91 -25.77
N ALA A 50 18.58 28.99 -26.82
CA ALA A 50 19.84 28.26 -26.88
C ALA A 50 20.78 28.62 -25.71
N ASP A 51 20.61 29.80 -25.10
CA ASP A 51 21.31 30.23 -23.88
C ASP A 51 21.08 29.32 -22.67
N LEU A 52 19.93 28.64 -22.62
CA LEU A 52 19.59 27.68 -21.57
C LEU A 52 19.83 26.22 -21.99
N ALA A 53 20.32 25.96 -23.20
CA ALA A 53 20.55 24.60 -23.64
C ALA A 53 21.69 23.95 -22.82
N PRO A 54 21.52 22.70 -22.36
CA PRO A 54 22.61 22.00 -21.68
C PRO A 54 23.79 21.84 -22.68
N PRO A 55 25.04 22.19 -22.29
CA PRO A 55 26.18 22.01 -23.18
C PRO A 55 26.38 20.52 -23.50
N PRO A 56 26.54 20.13 -24.77
CA PRO A 56 26.70 18.71 -25.14
C PRO A 56 27.94 18.08 -24.49
N ASP A 57 28.99 18.89 -24.33
CA ASP A 57 30.29 18.48 -23.78
C ASP A 57 30.48 18.91 -22.32
N ALA A 58 29.39 19.21 -21.60
CA ALA A 58 29.50 19.47 -20.16
C ALA A 58 30.17 18.28 -19.45
N PRO A 59 31.11 18.51 -18.53
CA PRO A 59 31.79 17.43 -17.83
C PRO A 59 30.86 16.69 -16.87
N GLY A 60 31.22 15.45 -16.52
CA GLY A 60 30.52 14.63 -15.55
C GLY A 60 29.57 13.59 -16.15
N THR A 61 28.95 12.83 -15.26
CA THR A 61 27.94 11.82 -15.62
C THR A 61 26.68 12.48 -16.18
N PRO A 62 25.85 11.75 -16.96
CA PRO A 62 24.57 12.28 -17.44
C PRO A 62 23.67 12.85 -16.33
N ASP A 63 23.68 12.23 -15.14
CA ASP A 63 22.92 12.68 -13.97
C ASP A 63 23.46 14.01 -13.41
N GLU A 64 24.78 14.17 -13.34
CA GLU A 64 25.41 15.42 -12.91
C GLU A 64 25.17 16.57 -13.90
N ARG A 65 25.18 16.27 -15.20
CA ARG A 65 24.88 17.26 -16.25
C ARG A 65 23.42 17.71 -16.18
N LEU A 66 22.49 16.76 -15.95
CA LEU A 66 21.08 17.10 -15.74
C LEU A 66 20.89 17.94 -14.48
N ASP A 67 21.53 17.58 -13.36
CA ASP A 67 21.46 18.36 -12.13
C ASP A 67 22.02 19.79 -12.32
N ALA A 68 23.14 19.94 -13.01
CA ALA A 68 23.74 21.24 -13.31
C ALA A 68 22.82 22.10 -14.21
N TRP A 69 22.19 21.48 -15.20
CA TRP A 69 21.21 22.17 -16.05
C TRP A 69 19.98 22.62 -15.26
N LEU A 70 19.39 21.73 -14.45
CA LEU A 70 18.25 22.07 -13.58
C LEU A 70 18.58 23.20 -12.59
N ALA A 71 19.82 23.28 -12.13
CA ALA A 71 20.31 24.34 -11.26
C ALA A 71 20.31 25.72 -11.95
N ALA A 72 20.56 25.76 -13.27
CA ALA A 72 20.68 26.98 -14.05
C ALA A 72 19.34 27.50 -14.58
N LEU A 73 18.25 26.74 -14.42
CA LEU A 73 16.93 27.14 -14.93
C LEU A 73 16.37 28.34 -14.15
N PRO A 74 15.76 29.33 -14.84
CA PRO A 74 15.10 30.48 -14.21
C PRO A 74 13.73 30.08 -13.64
N THR A 75 13.77 29.28 -12.57
CA THR A 75 12.60 28.73 -11.87
C THR A 75 12.08 29.74 -10.86
N THR A 76 10.78 29.67 -10.56
CA THR A 76 10.16 30.53 -9.53
C THR A 76 10.12 29.86 -8.17
N LYS A 77 10.21 28.52 -8.15
CA LYS A 77 10.21 27.70 -6.93
C LYS A 77 11.63 27.34 -6.51
N ALA A 78 11.79 27.00 -5.23
CA ALA A 78 13.03 26.42 -4.73
C ALA A 78 13.30 25.10 -5.46
N ASN A 79 14.46 25.00 -6.12
CA ASN A 79 14.89 23.82 -6.87
C ASN A 79 15.93 22.98 -6.11
N GLN A 80 16.12 23.20 -4.82
CA GLN A 80 17.19 22.53 -4.07
C GLN A 80 16.85 21.05 -3.80
N PRO A 81 17.87 20.17 -3.69
CA PRO A 81 17.64 18.84 -3.14
C PRO A 81 17.24 18.97 -1.67
N GLU A 82 16.46 18.02 -1.18
CA GLU A 82 15.99 18.02 0.21
C GLU A 82 16.20 16.63 0.80
N LEU A 83 16.96 16.56 1.89
CA LEU A 83 17.28 15.31 2.56
C LEU A 83 16.13 14.89 3.47
N ASP A 84 15.58 13.70 3.21
CA ASP A 84 14.67 13.02 4.13
C ASP A 84 15.22 11.65 4.53
N VAL A 85 15.08 11.28 5.80
CA VAL A 85 15.66 10.05 6.35
C VAL A 85 14.68 9.33 7.27
N HIS A 86 14.49 8.04 6.99
CA HIS A 86 13.57 7.18 7.73
C HIS A 86 14.19 5.80 8.05
N PRO A 87 14.12 5.32 9.30
CA PRO A 87 13.61 6.01 10.49
C PRO A 87 14.61 7.03 11.06
N ARG A 88 14.13 8.01 11.85
CA ARG A 88 14.98 8.95 12.60
C ARG A 88 15.53 8.39 13.91
N THR A 89 14.95 7.27 14.37
CA THR A 89 15.40 6.55 15.57
C THR A 89 15.34 5.06 15.27
N LEU A 90 16.43 4.37 15.56
CA LEU A 90 16.57 2.94 15.42
C LEU A 90 16.90 2.35 16.79
N SER A 91 15.90 1.76 17.43
CA SER A 91 16.04 1.08 18.72
C SER A 91 16.02 -0.43 18.51
N LEU A 92 17.12 -1.09 18.84
CA LEU A 92 17.26 -2.53 18.75
C LEU A 92 17.25 -3.11 20.17
N ARG A 93 16.24 -3.93 20.46
CA ARG A 93 16.26 -4.78 21.65
C ARG A 93 16.98 -6.07 21.32
N VAL A 94 18.02 -6.40 22.09
CA VAL A 94 18.87 -7.55 21.84
C VAL A 94 19.05 -8.39 23.09
N THR A 95 19.08 -9.70 22.89
CA THR A 95 19.55 -10.63 23.92
C THR A 95 21.09 -10.70 23.79
N PRO A 96 21.85 -10.41 24.85
CA PRO A 96 23.30 -10.57 24.83
C PRO A 96 23.68 -12.03 24.52
N GLY A 97 24.78 -12.22 23.80
CA GLY A 97 25.22 -13.55 23.37
C GLY A 97 26.05 -13.58 22.08
N GLY A 98 26.48 -12.39 21.60
CA GLY A 98 27.23 -12.26 20.37
C GLY A 98 26.35 -12.28 19.12
N GLY A 99 26.97 -11.96 17.98
CA GLY A 99 26.34 -11.98 16.67
C GLY A 99 26.24 -10.61 16.02
N SER A 100 25.64 -10.58 14.83
CA SER A 100 25.42 -9.34 14.09
C SER A 100 24.01 -9.31 13.49
N THR A 101 23.45 -8.12 13.38
CA THR A 101 22.18 -7.88 12.71
C THR A 101 22.32 -6.70 11.77
N ARG A 102 21.76 -6.84 10.56
CA ARG A 102 21.74 -5.77 9.56
C ARG A 102 20.42 -5.02 9.66
N ARG A 103 20.49 -3.70 9.74
CA ARG A 103 19.33 -2.79 9.65
C ARG A 103 19.49 -1.90 8.42
N LYS A 104 18.37 -1.30 8.01
CA LYS A 104 18.33 -0.38 6.88
C LYS A 104 17.81 0.96 7.34
N VAL A 105 18.45 2.02 6.90
CA VAL A 105 17.97 3.39 7.00
C VAL A 105 17.72 3.87 5.58
N ARG A 106 16.50 4.29 5.28
CA ARG A 106 16.16 4.86 3.98
C ARG A 106 16.57 6.32 3.95
N VAL A 107 17.32 6.68 2.92
CA VAL A 107 17.65 8.07 2.58
C VAL A 107 16.87 8.42 1.32
N ALA A 108 16.01 9.43 1.40
CA ALA A 108 15.18 9.89 0.30
C ALA A 108 15.50 11.34 -0.05
N ASN A 109 15.33 11.67 -1.32
CA ASN A 109 15.38 13.03 -1.83
C ASN A 109 13.95 13.53 -2.01
N ALA A 110 13.51 14.40 -1.12
CA ALA A 110 12.20 15.05 -1.22
C ALA A 110 12.20 16.26 -2.18
N GLY A 111 13.38 16.68 -2.65
CA GLY A 111 13.58 17.83 -3.50
C GLY A 111 13.53 17.53 -5.01
N HIS A 112 13.94 18.51 -5.81
CA HIS A 112 13.81 18.47 -7.28
C HIS A 112 15.13 18.26 -8.04
N ARG A 113 16.24 18.18 -7.31
CA ARG A 113 17.62 18.11 -7.83
C ARG A 113 18.35 16.92 -7.25
N LEU A 114 19.53 16.60 -7.79
CA LEU A 114 20.28 15.41 -7.38
C LEU A 114 20.81 15.58 -5.93
N LEU A 115 20.32 14.73 -5.03
CA LEU A 115 20.83 14.66 -3.65
C LEU A 115 22.19 13.97 -3.67
N ARG A 116 23.21 14.65 -3.13
CA ARG A 116 24.55 14.10 -2.92
C ARG A 116 24.78 14.03 -1.43
N TRP A 117 24.87 12.83 -0.89
CA TRP A 117 24.96 12.63 0.56
C TRP A 117 26.08 11.67 0.94
N SER A 118 26.53 11.76 2.17
CA SER A 118 27.48 10.83 2.78
C SER A 118 27.04 10.53 4.22
N ALA A 119 27.46 9.38 4.73
CA ALA A 119 27.13 8.95 6.08
C ALA A 119 28.37 8.69 6.90
N ARG A 120 28.30 9.01 8.20
CA ARG A 120 29.30 8.64 9.21
C ARG A 120 28.64 8.27 10.52
N ILE A 121 29.39 7.58 11.38
CA ILE A 121 28.96 7.21 12.72
C ILE A 121 29.62 8.13 13.74
N GLU A 122 28.82 8.59 14.70
CA GLU A 122 29.25 9.40 15.84
C GLU A 122 28.86 8.72 17.18
N PRO A 123 29.79 8.58 18.13
CA PRO A 123 31.20 8.97 18.04
C PRO A 123 31.97 8.08 17.05
N ALA A 124 33.04 8.64 16.46
CA ALA A 124 33.92 7.90 15.58
C ALA A 124 34.55 6.70 16.32
N GLY A 125 34.73 5.58 15.63
CA GLY A 125 35.29 4.37 16.22
C GLY A 125 34.31 3.57 17.09
N THR A 126 33.00 3.81 16.99
CA THR A 126 31.98 2.99 17.67
C THR A 126 32.08 1.53 17.19
N PRO A 127 32.52 0.56 18.03
CA PRO A 127 32.91 -0.77 17.56
C PRO A 127 31.72 -1.68 17.24
N TRP A 128 30.54 -1.38 17.79
CA TRP A 128 29.33 -2.19 17.65
C TRP A 128 28.44 -1.75 16.48
N LEU A 129 28.79 -0.67 15.78
CA LEU A 129 28.02 -0.11 14.68
C LEU A 129 28.95 0.15 13.50
N ALA A 130 28.61 -0.35 12.32
CA ALA A 130 29.37 -0.16 11.10
C ALA A 130 28.46 0.20 9.92
N LEU A 131 28.96 1.02 9.01
CA LEU A 131 28.36 1.23 7.70
C LEU A 131 28.84 0.14 6.76
N ALA A 132 28.00 -0.26 5.80
CA ALA A 132 28.49 -1.14 4.76
C ALA A 132 29.63 -0.47 3.95
N PRO A 133 30.66 -1.23 3.52
CA PRO A 133 31.89 -0.68 2.94
C PRO A 133 31.67 0.20 1.69
N GLU A 134 30.59 -0.06 0.95
CA GLU A 134 30.21 0.69 -0.24
C GLU A 134 29.64 2.09 0.07
N PHE A 135 29.29 2.37 1.32
CA PHE A 135 28.80 3.68 1.79
C PHE A 135 29.82 4.45 2.63
N ALA A 136 30.72 3.75 3.34
CA ALA A 136 31.67 4.37 4.25
C ALA A 136 32.63 5.34 3.54
N GLY A 137 32.57 6.62 3.89
CA GLY A 137 33.46 7.67 3.37
C GLY A 137 33.22 8.06 1.90
N LYS A 138 32.13 7.61 1.29
CA LYS A 138 31.79 7.92 -0.11
C LYS A 138 30.62 8.89 -0.19
N THR A 139 30.64 9.75 -1.20
CA THR A 139 29.49 10.58 -1.58
C THR A 139 28.62 9.79 -2.56
N ILE A 140 27.33 9.74 -2.27
CA ILE A 140 26.36 8.92 -2.99
C ILE A 140 25.35 9.86 -3.65
N PRO A 141 25.22 9.81 -5.00
CA PRO A 141 24.15 10.48 -5.69
C PRO A 141 22.85 9.68 -5.53
N THR A 142 21.74 10.37 -5.23
CA THR A 142 20.41 9.76 -5.08
C THR A 142 19.36 10.65 -5.71
N VAL A 143 18.59 10.07 -6.63
CA VAL A 143 17.51 10.78 -7.33
C VAL A 143 16.24 10.75 -6.50
N GLU A 144 15.82 9.55 -6.06
CA GLU A 144 14.58 9.34 -5.31
C GLU A 144 14.87 8.78 -3.92
N GLU A 145 15.35 7.53 -3.84
CA GLU A 145 15.68 6.88 -2.58
C GLU A 145 16.88 5.93 -2.69
N ALA A 146 17.57 5.73 -1.56
CA ALA A 146 18.64 4.77 -1.39
C ALA A 146 18.52 4.12 0.01
N ASP A 147 18.65 2.79 0.06
CA ASP A 147 18.76 2.07 1.32
C ASP A 147 20.22 2.13 1.80
N LEU A 148 20.45 2.67 3.00
CA LEU A 148 21.71 2.64 3.73
C LEU A 148 21.71 1.44 4.69
N PRO A 149 22.35 0.31 4.34
CA PRO A 149 22.54 -0.80 5.26
C PRO A 149 23.54 -0.44 6.36
N ILE A 150 23.17 -0.72 7.60
CA ILE A 150 24.01 -0.59 8.78
C ILE A 150 24.13 -1.94 9.48
N ASP A 151 25.36 -2.30 9.82
CA ASP A 151 25.68 -3.54 10.52
C ASP A 151 25.81 -3.23 12.01
N VAL A 152 25.01 -3.90 12.82
CA VAL A 152 24.98 -3.78 14.27
C VAL A 152 25.54 -5.06 14.86
N MET A 153 26.73 -4.99 15.46
CA MET A 153 27.34 -6.09 16.18
C MET A 153 26.80 -6.12 17.61
N ILE A 154 26.22 -7.25 18.00
CA ILE A 154 25.66 -7.47 19.32
C ILE A 154 26.81 -7.92 20.23
N PRO A 155 27.14 -7.19 21.30
CA PRO A 155 28.19 -7.59 22.21
C PRO A 155 27.77 -8.83 23.02
N ASP A 156 28.75 -9.60 23.49
CA ASP A 156 28.50 -10.78 24.34
C ASP A 156 27.81 -10.41 25.66
N ARG A 157 28.08 -9.20 26.17
CA ARG A 157 27.46 -8.62 27.37
C ARG A 157 27.00 -7.20 27.09
N LEU A 158 25.79 -6.87 27.54
CA LEU A 158 25.18 -5.55 27.39
C LEU A 158 24.58 -5.11 28.73
N ASP A 159 25.43 -4.66 29.64
CA ASP A 159 25.01 -4.26 30.99
C ASP A 159 24.30 -2.90 31.01
N ARG A 160 24.52 -2.08 29.99
CA ARG A 160 23.92 -0.75 29.81
C ARG A 160 23.53 -0.55 28.35
N PRO A 161 22.47 0.24 28.08
CA PRO A 161 22.14 0.62 26.71
C PRO A 161 23.33 1.31 26.04
N LEU A 162 23.64 0.90 24.81
CA LEU A 162 24.62 1.59 23.97
C LEU A 162 23.89 2.57 23.07
N SER A 163 24.47 3.75 22.86
CA SER A 163 23.88 4.79 22.02
C SER A 163 24.94 5.38 21.11
N ALA A 164 24.57 5.55 19.85
CA ALA A 164 25.36 6.23 18.83
C ALA A 164 24.41 7.02 17.92
N ALA A 165 24.98 7.83 17.04
CA ALA A 165 24.24 8.53 16.00
C ALA A 165 24.82 8.20 14.64
N LEU A 166 23.95 7.94 13.68
CA LEU A 166 24.27 7.92 12.27
C LEU A 166 24.00 9.32 11.73
N VAL A 167 25.04 10.01 11.28
CA VAL A 167 24.92 11.37 10.72
C VAL A 167 24.99 11.28 9.21
N ILE A 168 23.94 11.77 8.56
CA ILE A 168 23.82 11.84 7.10
C ILE A 168 23.90 13.31 6.72
N GLU A 169 24.94 13.66 5.98
CA GLU A 169 25.18 15.02 5.48
C GLU A 169 24.99 15.05 3.98
N SER A 170 24.36 16.10 3.49
CA SER A 170 24.06 16.26 2.07
C SER A 170 24.04 17.72 1.63
N ASN A 171 24.00 17.93 0.32
CA ASN A 171 23.69 19.24 -0.27
C ASN A 171 22.23 19.71 -0.05
N GLY A 172 21.37 18.88 0.56
CA GLY A 172 19.98 19.17 0.90
C GLY A 172 19.70 19.23 2.41
N GLY A 173 20.75 19.32 3.24
CA GLY A 173 20.64 19.37 4.70
C GLY A 173 21.41 18.27 5.41
N THR A 174 21.29 18.24 6.74
CA THR A 174 21.93 17.24 7.61
C THR A 174 20.90 16.63 8.54
N GLN A 175 20.90 15.30 8.63
CA GLN A 175 19.97 14.56 9.46
C GLN A 175 20.73 13.57 10.35
N ARG A 176 20.30 13.46 11.60
CA ARG A 176 20.87 12.51 12.58
C ARG A 176 19.85 11.43 12.87
N VAL A 177 20.27 10.17 12.77
CA VAL A 177 19.49 9.00 13.16
C VAL A 177 20.06 8.47 14.47
N ALA A 178 19.26 8.52 15.54
CA ALA A 178 19.66 7.98 16.83
C ALA A 178 19.61 6.45 16.79
N VAL A 179 20.73 5.79 17.08
CA VAL A 179 20.83 4.32 17.13
C VAL A 179 21.05 3.91 18.57
N SER A 180 20.14 3.09 19.10
CA SER A 180 20.21 2.59 20.47
C SER A 180 20.13 1.07 20.49
N LEU A 181 21.01 0.46 21.27
CA LEU A 181 21.02 -0.96 21.56
C LEU A 181 20.56 -1.14 23.01
N GLU A 182 19.36 -1.67 23.19
CA GLU A 182 18.77 -1.91 24.51
C GLU A 182 18.86 -3.39 24.86
N PRO A 183 19.23 -3.76 26.10
CA PRO A 183 19.07 -5.12 26.56
C PRO A 183 17.59 -5.47 26.51
N SER A 184 17.24 -6.57 25.85
CA SER A 184 15.90 -7.11 25.95
C SER A 184 15.67 -7.42 27.43
N ALA A 185 14.63 -6.82 28.02
CA ALA A 185 14.21 -7.23 29.35
C ALA A 185 14.07 -8.77 29.35
N PRO A 186 14.57 -9.47 30.38
CA PRO A 186 14.23 -10.87 30.55
C PRO A 186 12.71 -10.92 30.42
N ALA A 187 12.20 -11.72 29.49
CA ALA A 187 10.77 -11.82 29.28
C ALA A 187 10.16 -11.97 30.67
N ASP A 188 9.42 -10.96 31.13
CA ASP A 188 8.67 -11.07 32.39
C ASP A 188 7.98 -12.40 32.24
N VAL A 189 8.33 -13.34 33.12
CA VAL A 189 7.76 -14.68 33.12
C VAL A 189 6.28 -14.41 33.19
N ILE A 190 5.60 -14.49 32.05
CA ILE A 190 4.16 -14.25 31.96
C ILE A 190 3.64 -15.23 32.99
N PRO A 191 3.09 -14.77 34.13
CA PRO A 191 2.71 -15.65 35.22
C PRO A 191 1.80 -16.66 34.58
N GLU A 192 2.26 -17.92 34.52
CA GLU A 192 1.79 -18.95 33.61
C GLU A 192 0.29 -18.81 33.47
N ALA A 193 -0.11 -18.11 32.41
CA ALA A 193 -1.47 -17.62 32.31
C ALA A 193 -2.27 -18.89 32.14
N ALA A 194 -2.95 -19.32 33.21
CA ALA A 194 -3.69 -20.57 33.29
C ALA A 194 -4.32 -20.79 31.93
N ALA A 195 -3.82 -21.81 31.20
CA ALA A 195 -3.99 -21.94 29.76
C ALA A 195 -5.42 -21.53 29.44
N PRO A 196 -5.65 -20.40 28.71
CA PRO A 196 -6.99 -19.92 28.50
C PRO A 196 -7.76 -21.09 27.94
N ALA A 197 -8.76 -21.55 28.70
CA ALA A 197 -9.55 -22.73 28.35
C ALA A 197 -9.84 -22.59 26.86
N PRO A 198 -9.41 -23.57 26.03
CA PRO A 198 -9.29 -23.36 24.59
C PRO A 198 -10.55 -22.68 24.16
N VAL A 199 -10.42 -21.39 23.79
CA VAL A 199 -11.55 -20.64 23.26
C VAL A 199 -11.78 -21.37 21.96
N ARG A 200 -12.64 -22.38 22.00
CA ARG A 200 -13.29 -22.93 20.84
C ARG A 200 -13.92 -21.67 20.29
N ALA A 201 -13.25 -21.05 19.31
CA ALA A 201 -13.86 -20.12 18.40
C ALA A 201 -14.90 -20.97 17.67
N GLY A 202 -15.98 -21.32 18.37
CA GLY A 202 -17.15 -21.92 17.83
C GLY A 202 -17.60 -20.86 16.87
N TRP A 203 -17.39 -21.13 15.59
CA TRP A 203 -17.96 -20.36 14.53
C TRP A 203 -19.47 -20.45 14.74
N GLY A 204 -20.04 -19.57 15.57
CA GLY A 204 -21.41 -19.67 16.08
C GLY A 204 -22.46 -19.54 14.99
N TRP A 205 -22.05 -19.29 13.75
CA TRP A 205 -22.86 -19.34 12.56
C TRP A 205 -22.90 -20.73 11.89
N ARG A 206 -21.99 -21.65 12.22
CA ARG A 206 -22.01 -23.03 11.72
C ARG A 206 -23.22 -23.78 12.21
N ASP A 207 -23.56 -23.68 13.49
CA ASP A 207 -24.70 -24.40 14.08
C ASP A 207 -26.05 -24.05 13.44
N PRO A 208 -26.42 -22.77 13.23
CA PRO A 208 -27.66 -22.46 12.52
C PRO A 208 -27.63 -22.94 11.07
N ILE A 209 -26.50 -22.83 10.35
CA ILE A 209 -26.39 -23.38 8.99
C ILE A 209 -26.51 -24.91 9.00
N ALA A 210 -25.87 -25.57 9.97
CA ALA A 210 -25.87 -27.02 10.15
C ALA A 210 -27.29 -27.57 10.35
N SER A 211 -28.15 -26.80 11.01
CA SER A 211 -29.56 -27.14 11.26
C SER A 211 -30.46 -27.10 10.02
N LEU A 212 -30.07 -26.37 8.96
CA LEU A 212 -30.85 -26.29 7.73
C LEU A 212 -30.67 -27.56 6.90
N SER A 213 -31.80 -28.10 6.41
CA SER A 213 -31.79 -29.23 5.48
C SER A 213 -30.98 -28.91 4.22
N PRO A 214 -30.32 -29.90 3.58
CA PRO A 214 -29.55 -29.68 2.34
C PRO A 214 -30.35 -28.96 1.25
N ARG A 215 -31.63 -29.32 1.08
CA ARG A 215 -32.54 -28.68 0.11
C ARG A 215 -32.78 -27.21 0.47
N THR A 216 -33.05 -26.92 1.74
CA THR A 216 -33.27 -25.55 2.22
C THR A 216 -32.03 -24.69 1.99
N ARG A 217 -30.81 -25.22 2.19
CA ARG A 217 -29.58 -24.46 1.94
C ARG A 217 -29.40 -24.10 0.47
N ILE A 218 -29.66 -25.05 -0.44
CA ILE A 218 -29.55 -24.81 -1.88
C ILE A 218 -30.55 -23.74 -2.33
N ILE A 219 -31.81 -23.86 -1.89
CA ILE A 219 -32.86 -22.88 -2.21
C ILE A 219 -32.50 -21.50 -1.63
N ALA A 220 -32.07 -21.43 -0.37
CA ALA A 220 -31.68 -20.19 0.27
C ALA A 220 -30.49 -19.53 -0.42
N GLY A 221 -29.46 -20.30 -0.79
CA GLY A 221 -28.29 -19.80 -1.53
C GLY A 221 -28.67 -19.23 -2.90
N ALA A 222 -29.54 -19.95 -3.64
CA ALA A 222 -30.05 -19.49 -4.93
C ALA A 222 -30.83 -18.19 -4.81
N LEU A 223 -31.81 -18.14 -3.89
CA LEU A 223 -32.63 -16.95 -3.67
C LEU A 223 -31.81 -15.76 -3.16
N SER A 224 -30.78 -16.00 -2.34
CA SER A 224 -29.95 -14.93 -1.79
C SER A 224 -29.13 -14.21 -2.86
N LEU A 225 -28.43 -14.95 -3.74
CA LEU A 225 -27.65 -14.31 -4.80
C LEU A 225 -28.51 -13.74 -5.93
N ALA A 226 -29.60 -14.42 -6.30
CA ALA A 226 -30.57 -13.90 -7.26
C ALA A 226 -31.22 -12.61 -6.74
N GLY A 227 -31.65 -12.61 -5.47
CA GLY A 227 -32.25 -11.46 -4.80
C GLY A 227 -31.28 -10.30 -4.66
N LEU A 228 -30.03 -10.55 -4.28
CA LEU A 228 -28.99 -9.52 -4.23
C LEU A 228 -28.77 -8.87 -5.60
N ARG A 229 -28.65 -9.69 -6.66
CA ARG A 229 -28.47 -9.18 -8.03
C ARG A 229 -29.66 -8.35 -8.51
N LEU A 230 -30.87 -8.79 -8.19
CA LEU A 230 -32.10 -8.06 -8.51
C LEU A 230 -32.15 -6.73 -7.75
N ALA A 231 -31.81 -6.72 -6.46
CA ALA A 231 -31.79 -5.50 -5.65
C ALA A 231 -30.79 -4.47 -6.19
N VAL A 232 -29.58 -4.88 -6.56
CA VAL A 232 -28.57 -3.99 -7.18
C VAL A 232 -29.07 -3.45 -8.52
N ALA A 233 -29.72 -4.27 -9.34
CA ALA A 233 -30.30 -3.83 -10.62
C ALA A 233 -31.41 -2.79 -10.45
N LEU A 234 -32.30 -2.98 -9.47
CA LEU A 234 -33.44 -2.10 -9.22
C LEU A 234 -33.03 -0.78 -8.57
N LEU A 235 -32.01 -0.81 -7.69
CA LEU A 235 -31.54 0.37 -6.97
C LEU A 235 -30.51 1.19 -7.74
N GLY A 236 -29.78 0.58 -8.69
CA GLY A 236 -28.83 1.26 -9.58
C GLY A 236 -29.36 2.58 -10.16
N PRO A 237 -30.50 2.55 -10.87
CA PRO A 237 -31.09 3.75 -11.46
C PRO A 237 -31.52 4.83 -10.46
N LEU A 238 -31.86 4.45 -9.22
CA LEU A 238 -32.25 5.41 -8.18
C LEU A 238 -31.06 6.22 -7.66
N VAL A 239 -29.89 5.58 -7.58
CA VAL A 239 -28.67 6.24 -7.12
C VAL A 239 -28.01 6.98 -8.30
N HIS A 240 -27.96 6.35 -9.48
CA HIS A 240 -27.31 6.89 -10.68
C HIS A 240 -28.24 6.76 -11.91
N PRO A 241 -29.10 7.77 -12.19
CA PRO A 241 -30.15 7.69 -13.23
C PRO A 241 -29.65 7.56 -14.68
N ARG A 242 -28.34 7.68 -14.90
CA ARG A 242 -27.68 7.51 -16.21
C ARG A 242 -26.74 6.31 -16.29
N ALA A 243 -26.68 5.48 -15.24
CA ALA A 243 -25.84 4.30 -15.26
C ALA A 243 -26.43 3.27 -16.23
N GLU A 244 -25.59 2.76 -17.13
CA GLU A 244 -25.90 1.54 -17.88
C GLU A 244 -26.14 0.39 -16.88
N ALA A 245 -26.87 -0.66 -17.30
CA ALA A 245 -27.31 -1.80 -16.46
C ALA A 245 -26.17 -2.67 -15.86
N THR A 246 -24.96 -2.14 -15.83
CA THR A 246 -23.80 -2.68 -15.13
C THR A 246 -23.96 -2.55 -13.62
N PRO A 247 -23.49 -3.54 -12.84
CA PRO A 247 -23.55 -3.48 -11.38
C PRO A 247 -22.64 -2.37 -10.85
N ASP A 248 -23.27 -1.42 -10.14
CA ASP A 248 -22.58 -0.32 -9.49
C ASP A 248 -22.04 -0.75 -8.12
N LEU A 249 -20.77 -0.42 -7.89
CA LEU A 249 -20.10 -0.67 -6.62
C LEU A 249 -20.72 0.12 -5.48
N ALA A 250 -21.14 1.37 -5.71
CA ALA A 250 -21.71 2.20 -4.66
C ALA A 250 -23.00 1.59 -4.10
N VAL A 251 -23.90 1.13 -4.99
CA VAL A 251 -25.16 0.51 -4.61
C VAL A 251 -24.96 -0.83 -3.89
N ALA A 252 -24.09 -1.69 -4.42
CA ALA A 252 -23.78 -2.96 -3.79
C ALA A 252 -23.10 -2.78 -2.41
N ALA A 253 -22.16 -1.84 -2.30
CA ALA A 253 -21.46 -1.53 -1.05
C ALA A 253 -22.43 -0.99 0.00
N PHE A 254 -23.34 -0.09 -0.37
CA PHE A 254 -24.35 0.43 0.54
C PHE A 254 -25.27 -0.68 1.07
N LEU A 255 -25.83 -1.51 0.19
CA LEU A 255 -26.73 -2.59 0.59
C LEU A 255 -26.06 -3.59 1.54
N LEU A 256 -24.86 -4.04 1.18
CA LEU A 256 -24.13 -5.02 1.99
C LEU A 256 -23.57 -4.40 3.26
N ALA A 257 -23.24 -3.11 3.28
CA ALA A 257 -22.88 -2.41 4.52
C ALA A 257 -24.06 -2.33 5.49
N VAL A 258 -25.28 -2.03 5.02
CA VAL A 258 -26.49 -2.01 5.85
C VAL A 258 -26.79 -3.41 6.39
N LEU A 259 -26.80 -4.43 5.54
CA LEU A 259 -27.04 -5.83 5.96
C LEU A 259 -25.96 -6.32 6.93
N GLY A 260 -24.70 -6.01 6.65
CA GLY A 260 -23.56 -6.33 7.50
C GLY A 260 -23.65 -5.64 8.86
N SER A 261 -24.02 -4.36 8.89
CA SER A 261 -24.23 -3.59 10.12
C SER A 261 -25.33 -4.19 11.00
N LEU A 262 -26.49 -4.51 10.42
CA LEU A 262 -27.59 -5.15 11.12
C LEU A 262 -27.19 -6.55 11.64
N GLY A 263 -26.46 -7.32 10.84
CA GLY A 263 -25.93 -8.64 11.21
C GLY A 263 -24.94 -8.55 12.38
N GLY A 264 -23.98 -7.64 12.29
CA GLY A 264 -22.98 -7.39 13.33
C GLY A 264 -23.61 -6.93 14.65
N ALA A 265 -24.54 -5.98 14.60
CA ALA A 265 -25.28 -5.51 15.77
C ALA A 265 -26.10 -6.64 16.44
N ARG A 266 -26.75 -7.49 15.63
CA ARG A 266 -27.50 -8.65 16.12
C ARG A 266 -26.59 -9.68 16.79
N LEU A 267 -25.44 -9.97 16.19
CA LEU A 267 -24.46 -10.92 16.75
C LEU A 267 -23.87 -10.40 18.07
N SER A 268 -23.52 -9.12 18.16
CA SER A 268 -23.08 -8.50 19.42
C SER A 268 -24.16 -8.58 20.50
N ARG A 269 -25.43 -8.34 20.13
CA ARG A 269 -26.57 -8.46 21.06
C ARG A 269 -26.74 -9.87 21.60
N LEU A 270 -26.59 -10.90 20.76
CA LEU A 270 -26.71 -12.31 21.16
C LEU A 270 -25.58 -12.75 22.11
N ARG A 271 -24.41 -12.10 22.04
CA ARG A 271 -23.28 -12.36 22.94
C ARG A 271 -23.38 -11.66 24.30
N GLY A 272 -24.47 -10.95 24.57
CA GLY A 272 -24.78 -10.41 25.90
C GLY A 272 -24.18 -9.03 26.20
N THR A 273 -23.35 -8.47 25.33
CA THR A 273 -22.71 -7.17 25.55
C THR A 273 -23.37 -6.08 24.71
N ARG A 274 -24.42 -5.44 25.24
CA ARG A 274 -25.08 -4.30 24.57
C ARG A 274 -24.10 -3.15 24.24
N ARG A 275 -23.03 -3.02 25.02
CA ARG A 275 -21.96 -2.02 24.81
C ARG A 275 -21.15 -2.28 23.53
N ASP A 276 -21.15 -3.51 23.00
CA ASP A 276 -20.40 -3.89 21.79
C ASP A 276 -21.27 -3.84 20.52
N MET A 277 -22.50 -3.35 20.61
CA MET A 277 -23.37 -3.20 19.44
C MET A 277 -22.81 -2.19 18.42
N PRO A 278 -22.29 -1.01 18.81
CA PRO A 278 -21.73 -0.05 17.84
C PRO A 278 -20.49 -0.59 17.14
N SER A 279 -19.57 -1.22 17.87
CA SER A 279 -18.37 -1.83 17.30
C SER A 279 -18.73 -3.00 16.38
N GLY A 280 -19.65 -3.87 16.80
CA GLY A 280 -20.15 -4.96 15.96
C GLY A 280 -20.85 -4.48 14.69
N ALA A 281 -21.66 -3.43 14.77
CA ALA A 281 -22.29 -2.81 13.61
C ALA A 281 -21.26 -2.25 12.62
N LEU A 282 -20.25 -1.52 13.12
CA LEU A 282 -19.18 -0.98 12.29
C LEU A 282 -18.36 -2.09 11.60
N THR A 283 -17.94 -3.11 12.36
CA THR A 283 -17.21 -4.26 11.80
C THR A 283 -18.04 -4.99 10.75
N GLY A 284 -19.34 -5.19 11.01
CA GLY A 284 -20.27 -5.78 10.07
C GLY A 284 -20.41 -4.95 8.79
N ALA A 285 -20.50 -3.63 8.90
CA ALA A 285 -20.57 -2.73 7.74
C ALA A 285 -19.32 -2.82 6.87
N LEU A 286 -18.12 -2.77 7.49
CA LEU A 286 -16.84 -2.89 6.77
C LEU A 286 -16.71 -4.23 6.06
N LEU A 287 -17.11 -5.32 6.71
CA LEU A 287 -17.14 -6.65 6.08
C LEU A 287 -18.12 -6.66 4.89
N GLY A 288 -19.29 -6.02 5.03
CA GLY A 288 -20.25 -5.86 3.94
C GLY A 288 -19.66 -5.16 2.72
N ILE A 289 -18.89 -4.08 2.93
CA ILE A 289 -18.20 -3.34 1.85
C ILE A 289 -17.17 -4.25 1.16
N LEU A 290 -16.38 -5.03 1.91
CA LEU A 290 -15.42 -5.97 1.34
C LEU A 290 -16.11 -7.08 0.52
N VAL A 291 -17.25 -7.59 0.98
CA VAL A 291 -18.04 -8.56 0.20
C VAL A 291 -18.59 -7.92 -1.07
N ALA A 292 -18.97 -6.64 -1.02
CA ALA A 292 -19.48 -5.92 -2.20
C ALA A 292 -18.42 -5.76 -3.29
N THR A 293 -17.17 -5.47 -2.95
CA THR A 293 -16.09 -5.36 -3.95
C THR A 293 -15.86 -6.70 -4.65
N MET A 294 -15.82 -7.80 -3.89
CA MET A 294 -15.70 -9.16 -4.44
C MET A 294 -16.90 -9.51 -5.33
N TYR A 295 -18.12 -9.17 -4.89
CA TYR A 295 -19.34 -9.41 -5.64
C TYR A 295 -19.33 -8.67 -7.00
N VAL A 296 -19.06 -7.36 -7.00
CA VAL A 296 -19.04 -6.55 -8.23
C VAL A 296 -17.92 -6.98 -9.17
N ALA A 297 -16.75 -7.34 -8.63
CA ALA A 297 -15.68 -7.93 -9.43
C ALA A 297 -16.13 -9.23 -10.11
N ALA A 298 -16.84 -10.11 -9.39
CA ALA A 298 -17.38 -11.34 -9.94
C ALA A 298 -18.44 -11.06 -11.02
N CYS A 299 -19.33 -10.08 -10.85
CA CYS A 299 -20.26 -9.67 -11.91
C CYS A 299 -19.56 -9.16 -13.16
N ARG A 300 -18.56 -8.29 -13.00
CA ARG A 300 -17.78 -7.77 -14.14
C ARG A 300 -16.97 -8.84 -14.85
N SER A 301 -16.64 -9.94 -14.17
CA SER A 301 -15.91 -11.06 -14.76
C SER A 301 -16.83 -12.09 -15.43
N ILE A 302 -17.94 -12.45 -14.80
CA ILE A 302 -18.80 -13.57 -15.23
C ILE A 302 -19.86 -13.12 -16.25
N GLU A 303 -20.49 -11.96 -16.04
CA GLU A 303 -21.61 -11.52 -16.91
C GLU A 303 -21.20 -11.33 -18.38
N PRO A 304 -20.01 -10.78 -18.72
CA PRO A 304 -19.57 -10.68 -20.10
C PRO A 304 -19.41 -12.03 -20.82
N LEU A 305 -19.18 -13.13 -20.08
CA LEU A 305 -19.05 -14.47 -20.65
C LEU A 305 -20.36 -14.99 -21.27
N LEU A 306 -21.51 -14.42 -20.88
CA LEU A 306 -22.80 -14.73 -21.49
C LEU A 306 -22.98 -14.11 -22.89
N GLY A 307 -22.09 -13.18 -23.29
CA GLY A 307 -22.23 -12.41 -24.52
C GLY A 307 -23.21 -11.24 -24.38
N LYS A 308 -23.15 -10.29 -25.34
CA LYS A 308 -23.88 -9.01 -25.27
C LYS A 308 -25.42 -9.18 -25.25
N THR A 309 -25.94 -10.22 -25.89
CA THR A 309 -27.39 -10.46 -26.01
C THR A 309 -27.99 -11.00 -24.71
N LEU A 310 -27.33 -11.95 -24.05
CA LEU A 310 -27.82 -12.57 -22.83
C LEU A 310 -27.52 -11.73 -21.58
N SER A 311 -26.37 -11.05 -21.53
CA SER A 311 -26.01 -10.15 -20.43
C SER A 311 -26.92 -8.92 -20.32
N GLY A 312 -27.55 -8.50 -21.43
CA GLY A 312 -28.55 -7.43 -21.43
C GLY A 312 -29.90 -7.81 -20.81
N SER A 313 -30.17 -9.11 -20.61
CA SER A 313 -31.42 -9.57 -20.00
C SER A 313 -31.27 -9.71 -18.49
N ALA A 314 -31.91 -8.81 -17.74
CA ALA A 314 -31.91 -8.83 -16.27
C ALA A 314 -32.39 -10.18 -15.72
N LEU A 315 -33.39 -10.81 -16.35
CA LEU A 315 -33.90 -12.12 -15.94
C LEU A 315 -32.84 -13.22 -16.08
N VAL A 316 -32.12 -13.26 -17.21
CA VAL A 316 -31.07 -14.26 -17.46
C VAL A 316 -29.93 -14.10 -16.46
N VAL A 317 -29.50 -12.86 -16.21
CA VAL A 317 -28.44 -12.56 -15.24
C VAL A 317 -28.86 -12.93 -13.81
N VAL A 318 -30.10 -12.63 -13.41
CA VAL A 318 -30.64 -13.03 -12.09
C VAL A 318 -30.70 -14.55 -11.96
N MET A 319 -31.15 -15.28 -13.00
CA MET A 319 -31.15 -16.74 -13.00
C MET A 319 -29.73 -17.32 -12.90
N LEU A 320 -28.76 -16.77 -13.63
CA LEU A 320 -27.35 -17.16 -13.55
C LEU A 320 -26.83 -17.05 -12.11
N TRP A 321 -27.05 -15.90 -11.47
CA TRP A 321 -26.62 -15.68 -10.08
C TRP A 321 -27.34 -16.60 -9.10
N GLY A 322 -28.60 -16.95 -9.35
CA GLY A 322 -29.31 -17.99 -8.62
C GLY A 322 -28.67 -19.37 -8.74
N LEU A 323 -28.25 -19.77 -9.94
CA LEU A 323 -27.55 -21.04 -10.16
C LEU A 323 -26.18 -21.08 -9.47
N ILE A 324 -25.42 -19.98 -9.54
CA ILE A 324 -24.14 -19.84 -8.82
C ILE A 324 -24.38 -19.98 -7.31
N GLY A 325 -25.42 -19.33 -6.79
CA GLY A 325 -25.80 -19.41 -5.36
C GLY A 325 -26.17 -20.83 -4.92
N ALA A 326 -26.93 -21.55 -5.75
CA ALA A 326 -27.23 -22.97 -5.54
C ALA A 326 -25.95 -23.82 -5.51
N GLY A 327 -25.04 -23.60 -6.45
CA GLY A 327 -23.76 -24.32 -6.55
C GLY A 327 -22.86 -24.11 -5.34
N LEU A 328 -22.71 -22.85 -4.88
CA LEU A 328 -21.95 -22.52 -3.66
C LEU A 328 -22.59 -23.13 -2.42
N ALA A 329 -23.92 -23.10 -2.32
CA ALA A 329 -24.64 -23.74 -1.22
C ALA A 329 -24.49 -25.27 -1.22
N ALA A 330 -24.48 -25.92 -2.39
CA ALA A 330 -24.19 -27.35 -2.51
C ALA A 330 -22.74 -27.67 -2.09
N LEU A 331 -21.77 -26.86 -2.53
CA LEU A 331 -20.37 -27.01 -2.12
C LEU A 331 -20.20 -26.84 -0.60
N SER A 332 -20.95 -25.91 0.01
CA SER A 332 -20.91 -25.69 1.46
C SER A 332 -21.31 -26.93 2.27
N GLN A 333 -22.10 -27.85 1.71
CA GLN A 333 -22.48 -29.09 2.38
C GLN A 333 -21.29 -30.03 2.59
N ARG A 334 -20.27 -29.98 1.73
CA ARG A 334 -19.03 -30.74 1.92
C ARG A 334 -18.18 -30.18 3.06
N LEU A 335 -18.23 -28.87 3.26
CA LEU A 335 -17.46 -28.18 4.30
C LEU A 335 -18.19 -28.20 5.66
N ILE A 336 -19.52 -28.24 5.64
CA ILE A 336 -20.39 -28.19 6.82
C ILE A 336 -21.46 -29.29 6.66
N PRO A 337 -21.15 -30.55 7.00
CA PRO A 337 -22.11 -31.64 6.89
C PRO A 337 -23.36 -31.36 7.75
N PRO A 338 -24.55 -31.81 7.31
CA PRO A 338 -25.75 -31.74 8.13
C PRO A 338 -25.56 -32.60 9.40
N ARG A 339 -26.12 -32.14 10.53
CA ARG A 339 -26.12 -32.95 11.76
C ARG A 339 -26.90 -34.24 11.49
N THR A 340 -26.26 -35.39 11.67
CA THR A 340 -26.92 -36.69 11.64
C THR A 340 -27.76 -36.83 12.89
N SER A 341 -29.05 -37.10 12.74
CA SER A 341 -30.03 -37.23 13.83
C SER A 341 -29.79 -38.43 14.78
N SER A 342 -28.63 -39.08 14.70
CA SER A 342 -28.20 -40.19 15.55
C SER A 342 -27.41 -39.76 16.79
N GLU A 343 -26.97 -38.50 16.88
CA GLU A 343 -26.41 -37.95 18.12
C GLU A 343 -27.57 -37.37 18.94
N GLY A 344 -28.04 -38.13 19.93
CA GLY A 344 -29.00 -37.65 20.92
C GLY A 344 -28.48 -36.44 21.71
N PRO A 345 -29.38 -35.68 22.37
CA PRO A 345 -29.06 -34.43 23.05
C PRO A 345 -27.99 -34.54 24.13
#